data_AF-A0A4P7L2A1-F1
#
_entry.id   AF-A0A4P7L2A1-F1
#
_cell.length_a   1.000
_cell.length_b   1.000
_cell.length_c   1.000
_cell.angle_alpha   90.00
_cell.angle_beta   90.00
_cell.angle_gamma   90.00
#
_symmetry.space_group_name_H-M   'P 1'
#
loop_
_entity.id
_entity.type
_entity.pdbx_description
1 polymer ?
#
loop_
_entity_poly.entity_id
_entity_poly.type
_entity_poly.pdbx_seq_one_letter_code
_entity_poly.pdbx_strand_id
1 'polypeptide(L)'
;MKDWRSKSRIGRAVFIKHLNEIREKLNEGETNRQIYLHLVKTYQFSLSESQFNRYIQKYCADLLAKIRFVPTTKNMSQPQKLDKTTQPDTVKKSATRQI
;
A
#
# COMPACT_ATOMS: atom_id res chain seq x y z
N MET A 1 16.31 -28.61 28.10
CA MET A 1 16.85 -27.63 27.13
C MET A 1 15.76 -27.33 26.10
N LYS A 2 15.37 -26.06 25.93
CA LYS A 2 14.39 -25.66 24.90
C LYS A 2 15.15 -25.56 23.58
N ASP A 3 14.83 -26.44 22.62
CA ASP A 3 15.56 -26.55 21.36
C ASP A 3 15.39 -25.27 20.51
N TRP A 4 16.40 -24.41 20.51
CA TRP A 4 16.37 -23.10 19.87
C TRP A 4 16.35 -23.19 18.33
N ARG A 5 16.66 -24.37 17.78
CA ARG A 5 16.64 -24.65 16.34
C ARG A 5 15.23 -24.92 15.80
N SER A 6 14.25 -25.15 16.67
CA SER A 6 12.86 -25.51 16.30
C SER A 6 11.93 -24.32 16.11
N LYS A 7 12.44 -23.08 16.08
CA LYS A 7 11.62 -21.91 15.77
C LYS A 7 11.17 -21.99 14.31
N SER A 8 9.93 -22.44 14.13
CA SER A 8 9.32 -22.63 12.82
C SER A 8 9.46 -21.35 11.99
N ARG A 9 9.86 -21.47 10.72
CA ARG A 9 10.08 -20.32 9.82
C ARG A 9 8.74 -19.76 9.32
N ILE A 10 7.90 -19.32 10.26
CA ILE A 10 6.52 -18.88 10.03
C ILE A 10 6.49 -17.71 9.04
N GLY A 11 7.44 -16.79 9.13
CA GLY A 11 7.41 -15.59 8.30
C GLY A 11 7.55 -15.85 6.81
N ARG A 12 8.33 -16.85 6.39
CA ARG A 12 8.37 -17.20 4.96
C ARG A 12 7.04 -17.74 4.49
N ALA A 13 6.43 -18.63 5.26
CA ALA A 13 5.15 -19.25 4.89
C ALA A 13 4.02 -18.21 4.83
N VAL A 14 3.96 -17.29 5.80
CA VAL A 14 2.99 -16.19 5.82
C VAL A 14 3.15 -15.29 4.59
N PHE A 15 4.39 -14.90 4.25
CA PHE A 15 4.63 -14.09 3.05
C PHE A 15 4.21 -14.81 1.76
N ILE A 16 4.55 -16.09 1.61
CA ILE A 16 4.24 -16.87 0.40
C ILE A 16 2.73 -17.00 0.17
N LYS A 17 1.92 -17.09 1.24
CA LYS A 17 0.45 -17.14 1.13
C LYS A 17 -0.14 -15.91 0.43
N HIS A 18 0.49 -14.75 0.57
CA HIS A 18 0.02 -13.49 -0.01
C HIS A 18 0.86 -13.06 -1.22
N LEU A 19 1.71 -13.94 -1.76
CA LEU A 19 2.64 -13.60 -2.84
C LEU A 19 1.93 -13.12 -4.11
N ASN A 20 0.79 -13.74 -4.44
CA ASN A 20 0.03 -13.38 -5.64
C ASN A 20 -0.55 -11.97 -5.51
N GLU A 21 -1.21 -11.67 -4.39
CA GLU A 21 -1.75 -10.34 -4.08
C GLU A 21 -0.65 -9.27 -4.14
N ILE A 22 0.51 -9.54 -3.51
CA ILE A 22 1.65 -8.62 -3.52
C ILE A 22 2.12 -8.33 -4.95
N ARG A 23 2.13 -9.33 -5.83
CA ARG A 23 2.55 -9.18 -7.23
C ARG A 23 1.55 -8.37 -8.04
N GLU A 24 0.25 -8.61 -7.86
CA GLU A 24 -0.79 -7.81 -8.51
C GLU A 24 -0.67 -6.34 -8.10
N LYS A 25 -0.59 -6.07 -6.80
CA LYS A 25 -0.44 -4.72 -6.27
C LYS A 25 0.86 -4.02 -6.74
N LEU A 26 1.96 -4.76 -6.84
CA LEU A 26 3.21 -4.24 -7.42
C LEU A 26 3.05 -3.89 -8.91
N ASN A 27 2.28 -4.68 -9.68
CA ASN A 27 2.01 -4.38 -11.09
C ASN A 27 1.05 -3.20 -11.26
N GLU A 28 0.12 -2.99 -10.32
CA GLU A 28 -0.73 -1.79 -10.26
C GLU A 28 0.07 -0.51 -9.95
N GLY A 29 1.34 -0.65 -9.56
CA GLY A 29 2.22 0.48 -9.23
C GLY A 29 2.09 0.95 -7.78
N GLU A 30 1.47 0.14 -6.89
CA GLU A 30 1.46 0.45 -5.47
C GLU A 30 2.86 0.37 -4.85
N THR A 31 3.14 1.27 -3.91
CA THR A 31 4.41 1.26 -3.17
C THR A 31 4.44 0.12 -2.15
N ASN A 32 5.63 -0.41 -1.84
CA ASN A 32 5.79 -1.45 -0.82
C ASN A 32 5.07 -1.14 0.50
N ARG A 33 5.07 0.13 0.93
CA ARG A 33 4.38 0.56 2.16
C ARG A 33 2.86 0.49 2.05
N GLN A 34 2.28 0.88 0.91
CA GLN A 34 0.83 0.76 0.65
C GLN A 34 0.41 -0.72 0.67
N ILE A 35 1.17 -1.58 -0.01
CA ILE A 35 0.93 -3.02 -0.04
C ILE A 35 1.00 -3.61 1.37
N TYR A 36 2.01 -3.24 2.15
CA TYR A 36 2.12 -3.68 3.54
C TYR A 36 0.91 -3.26 4.39
N LEU A 37 0.50 -1.99 4.32
CA LEU A 37 -0.65 -1.50 5.06
C LEU A 37 -1.95 -2.18 4.62
N HIS A 38 -2.11 -2.43 3.33
CA HIS A 38 -3.23 -3.20 2.79
C HIS A 38 -3.24 -4.61 3.38
N LEU A 39 -2.11 -5.31 3.39
CA LEU A 39 -2.02 -6.66 3.94
C LEU A 39 -2.32 -6.72 5.43
N VAL A 40 -1.82 -5.76 6.20
CA VAL A 40 -2.10 -5.66 7.65
C VAL A 40 -3.60 -5.43 7.89
N LYS A 41 -4.22 -4.53 7.12
CA LYS A 41 -5.64 -4.17 7.28
C LYS A 41 -6.59 -5.28 6.82
N THR A 42 -6.31 -5.91 5.67
CA THR A 42 -7.22 -6.87 5.03
C THR A 42 -7.02 -8.29 5.54
N TYR A 43 -5.78 -8.72 5.77
CA TYR A 43 -5.45 -10.12 6.06
C TYR A 43 -4.84 -10.35 7.45
N GLN A 44 -4.83 -9.35 8.33
CA GLN A 44 -4.20 -9.44 9.65
C GLN A 44 -2.73 -9.89 9.56
N PHE A 45 -2.02 -9.35 8.57
CA PHE A 45 -0.66 -9.76 8.24
C PHE A 45 0.30 -9.59 9.42
N SER A 46 0.89 -10.70 9.85
CA SER A 46 1.57 -10.78 11.16
C SER A 46 3.08 -10.47 11.12
N LEU A 47 3.63 -10.09 9.96
CA LEU A 47 5.06 -9.77 9.83
C LEU A 47 5.30 -8.29 9.97
N SER A 48 6.50 -7.94 10.45
CA SER A 48 6.92 -6.53 10.48
C SER A 48 7.18 -6.00 9.06
N GLU A 49 7.06 -4.69 8.89
CA GLU A 49 7.37 -4.00 7.62
C GLU A 49 8.81 -4.27 7.14
N SER A 50 9.77 -4.35 8.07
CA SER A 50 11.16 -4.69 7.76
C SER A 50 11.33 -6.12 7.23
N GLN A 51 10.60 -7.08 7.79
CA GLN A 51 10.58 -8.46 7.30
C GLN A 51 9.90 -8.56 5.94
N PHE A 52 8.79 -7.85 5.77
CA PHE A 52 8.07 -7.73 4.51
C PHE A 52 8.98 -7.19 3.40
N ASN A 53 9.67 -6.07 3.64
CA ASN A 53 10.59 -5.48 2.67
C ASN A 53 11.73 -6.44 2.30
N ARG A 54 12.27 -7.18 3.28
CA ARG A 54 13.28 -8.21 3.03
C ARG A 54 12.75 -9.32 2.12
N TYR A 55 11.51 -9.74 2.31
CA TYR A 55 10.89 -10.77 1.47
C TYR A 55 10.50 -10.25 0.09
N ILE A 56 10.02 -9.02 -0.02
CA ILE A 56 9.79 -8.36 -1.31
C ILE A 56 11.08 -8.33 -2.14
N GLN A 57 12.19 -7.90 -1.55
CA GLN A 57 13.48 -7.88 -2.24
C GLN A 57 13.94 -9.27 -2.67
N LYS A 58 13.58 -10.32 -1.91
CA LYS A 58 13.98 -11.70 -2.20
C LYS A 58 13.13 -12.38 -3.27
N TYR A 59 11.81 -12.19 -3.24
CA TYR A 59 10.86 -12.95 -4.07
C TYR A 59 10.23 -12.16 -5.22
N CYS A 60 10.36 -10.83 -5.17
CA CYS A 60 9.86 -9.91 -6.20
C CYS A 60 11.00 -9.09 -6.81
N ALA A 61 12.26 -9.54 -6.70
CA ALA A 61 13.43 -8.86 -7.25
C ALA A 61 13.25 -8.52 -8.74
N ASP A 62 12.73 -9.48 -9.52
CA ASP A 62 12.52 -9.31 -10.96
C ASP A 62 11.46 -8.26 -11.28
N LEU A 63 10.37 -8.23 -10.51
CA LEU A 63 9.32 -7.21 -10.65
C LEU A 63 9.85 -5.83 -10.26
N LEU A 64 10.57 -5.74 -9.14
CA LEU A 64 11.20 -4.50 -8.70
C LEU A 64 12.22 -4.00 -9.72
N ALA A 65 12.99 -4.89 -10.34
CA ALA A 65 13.92 -4.53 -11.40
C ALA A 65 13.15 -3.96 -12.59
N LYS A 66 12.08 -4.62 -13.07
CA LYS A 66 11.25 -4.10 -14.17
C LYS A 66 10.70 -2.70 -13.87
N ILE A 67 10.18 -2.47 -12.66
CA ILE A 67 9.63 -1.17 -12.24
C ILE A 67 10.74 -0.09 -12.19
N ARG A 68 11.93 -0.44 -11.71
CA ARG A 68 13.07 0.49 -11.61
C ARG A 68 13.72 0.79 -12.96
N PHE A 69 13.65 -0.16 -13.88
CA PHE A 69 14.24 -0.07 -15.21
C PHE A 69 13.30 0.46 -16.27
N VAL A 70 12.06 0.87 -15.94
CA VAL A 70 11.19 1.53 -16.93
C VAL A 70 11.98 2.71 -17.50
N PRO A 71 12.46 2.63 -18.77
CA PRO A 71 13.01 3.80 -19.40
C PRO A 71 11.82 4.74 -19.54
N THR A 72 11.95 5.95 -19.03
CA THR A 72 10.98 7.03 -19.20
C THR A 72 10.85 7.35 -20.70
N THR A 73 10.16 6.49 -21.46
CA THR A 73 9.56 6.88 -22.73
C THR A 73 8.30 7.65 -22.35
N LYS A 74 8.48 8.96 -22.24
CA LYS A 74 7.40 9.93 -22.21
C LYS A 74 6.38 9.56 -23.29
N ASN A 75 5.14 9.24 -22.90
CA ASN A 75 3.97 9.80 -23.57
C ASN A 75 2.65 9.48 -22.84
N MET A 76 1.92 10.57 -22.54
CA MET A 76 0.45 10.72 -22.51
C MET A 76 -0.34 9.89 -21.47
N SER A 77 -1.13 10.43 -20.52
CA SER A 77 -1.72 11.76 -20.37
C SER A 77 -2.21 11.97 -18.92
N GLN A 78 -1.90 13.12 -18.32
CA GLN A 78 -2.73 13.78 -17.29
C GLN A 78 -4.03 14.34 -17.96
N PRO A 79 -5.09 14.81 -17.25
CA PRO A 79 -5.22 15.11 -15.82
C PRO A 79 -6.59 14.71 -15.17
N GLN A 80 -6.62 14.43 -13.86
CA GLN A 80 -7.83 14.72 -13.08
C GLN A 80 -7.64 16.05 -12.37
N LYS A 81 -8.34 17.07 -12.89
CA LYS A 81 -8.44 18.41 -12.29
C LYS A 81 -9.07 18.29 -10.90
N LEU A 82 -8.33 18.71 -9.89
CA LEU A 82 -8.87 19.07 -8.58
C LEU A 82 -9.40 20.50 -8.73
N ASP A 83 -10.71 20.64 -8.99
CA ASP A 83 -11.36 21.94 -8.94
C ASP A 83 -11.46 22.36 -7.46
N LYS A 84 -10.54 23.23 -7.05
CA LYS A 84 -10.57 23.90 -5.75
C LYS A 84 -10.88 25.37 -6.01
N THR A 85 -12.15 25.66 -6.24
CA THR A 85 -12.66 27.03 -6.28
C THR A 85 -13.18 27.39 -4.88
N THR A 86 -12.33 28.13 -4.15
CA THR A 86 -12.65 29.36 -3.42
C THR A 86 -13.86 29.34 -2.46
N GLN A 87 -13.58 29.31 -1.14
CA GLN A 87 -14.44 29.98 -0.15
C GLN A 87 -14.44 31.50 -0.45
N PRO A 88 -15.55 32.25 -0.25
CA PRO A 88 -15.80 32.75 1.11
C PRO A 88 -17.28 33.05 1.47
N ASP A 89 -17.46 33.19 2.79
CA ASP A 89 -18.30 34.19 3.45
C ASP A 89 -19.83 34.03 3.66
N THR A 90 -20.19 34.36 4.91
CA THR A 90 -21.44 34.97 5.41
C THR A 90 -22.66 34.10 5.75
N VAL A 91 -22.75 33.82 7.06
CA VAL A 91 -23.88 34.12 7.96
C VAL A 91 -25.21 34.56 7.30
N LYS A 92 -26.26 33.76 7.54
CA LYS A 92 -27.72 34.07 7.72
C LYS A 92 -28.47 32.74 7.51
N LYS A 93 -29.57 32.36 8.15
CA LYS A 93 -30.51 32.88 9.15
C LYS A 93 -31.40 31.67 9.48
N SER A 94 -31.82 31.48 10.72
CA SER A 94 -33.11 30.82 10.98
C SER A 94 -33.76 31.45 12.19
N ALA A 95 -34.79 32.24 11.90
CA ALA A 95 -35.73 32.79 12.85
C ALA A 95 -36.61 31.66 13.40
N THR A 96 -37.07 31.79 14.65
CA THR A 96 -38.42 31.35 15.03
C THR A 96 -38.93 32.26 16.15
N ARG A 97 -40.08 32.85 15.85
CA ARG A 97 -40.95 33.73 16.63
C ARG A 97 -41.87 32.88 17.53
N GLN A 98 -42.60 33.52 18.45
CA GLN A 98 -43.75 33.02 19.26
C GLN A 98 -43.36 32.65 20.70
N ILE A 99 -44.04 33.08 21.78
CA ILE A 99 -45.32 33.78 22.01
C ILE A 99 -45.11 34.77 23.16
#